data_AF-A0A1E8CFZ6-F1
#
_entry.id   AF-A0A1E8CFZ6-F1
#
_cell.length_a   1.000
_cell.length_b   1.000
_cell.length_c   1.000
_cell.angle_alpha   90.00
_cell.angle_beta   90.00
_cell.angle_gamma   90.00
#
_symmetry.space_group_name_H-M   'P 1'
#
loop_
_entity.id
_entity.type
_entity.pdbx_description
1 polymer ?
#
loop_
_entity_poly.entity_id
_entity_poly.type
_entity_poly.pdbx_seq_one_letter_code
_entity_poly.pdbx_strand_id
1 'polypeptide(L)'
;MLNGVGGRTVQEAKQNLSPAEFASWVMYVNQYGSINPSRRIEFSLAQVSVQINHALGGHNTLADYMPHTKADDTISFEDAMESWT
;
A
#
# COMPACT_ATOMS: atom_id res chain seq x y z
N MET A 1 11.23 3.95 1.84
CA MET A 1 12.50 4.53 1.36
C MET A 1 12.41 4.57 -0.16
N LEU A 2 12.34 5.76 -0.76
CA LEU A 2 12.49 5.89 -2.20
C LEU A 2 13.98 5.90 -2.47
N ASN A 3 14.46 4.95 -3.25
CA ASN A 3 15.87 4.81 -3.59
C ASN A 3 16.33 5.99 -4.46
N GLY A 4 16.55 7.18 -3.86
CA GLY A 4 17.24 8.30 -4.50
C GLY A 4 16.50 9.04 -5.62
N VAL A 5 15.18 8.94 -5.74
CA VAL A 5 14.42 9.69 -6.77
C VAL A 5 14.51 11.18 -6.46
N GLY A 6 15.19 11.94 -7.33
CA GLY A 6 15.49 13.37 -7.13
C GLY A 6 16.62 13.65 -6.13
N GLY A 7 17.19 12.64 -5.46
CA GLY A 7 18.24 12.82 -4.46
C GLY A 7 17.94 12.14 -3.13
N ARG A 8 18.80 12.36 -2.14
CA ARG A 8 18.70 11.77 -0.79
C ARG A 8 18.02 12.70 0.20
N THR A 9 17.84 13.98 -0.15
CA THR A 9 17.17 14.99 0.67
C THR A 9 15.97 15.61 -0.06
N VAL A 10 15.05 16.20 0.71
CA VAL A 10 13.91 16.96 0.14
C VAL A 10 14.39 18.13 -0.72
N GLN A 11 15.49 18.77 -0.34
CA GLN A 11 16.06 19.88 -1.09
C GLN A 11 16.59 19.43 -2.45
N GLU A 12 17.37 18.34 -2.49
CA GLU A 12 17.85 17.77 -3.75
C GLU A 12 16.68 17.33 -4.63
N ALA A 13 15.66 16.69 -4.04
CA ALA A 13 14.48 16.27 -4.79
C ALA A 13 13.76 17.44 -5.47
N LYS A 14 13.61 18.57 -4.78
CA LYS A 14 13.03 19.79 -5.35
C LYS A 14 13.89 20.43 -6.44
N GLN A 15 15.21 20.25 -6.38
CA GLN A 15 16.14 20.79 -7.37
C GLN A 15 16.24 19.91 -8.62
N ASN A 16 16.16 18.59 -8.45
CA ASN A 16 16.48 17.62 -9.50
C ASN A 16 15.26 17.02 -10.19
N LEU A 17 14.05 17.11 -9.61
CA LEU A 17 12.82 16.62 -10.24
C LEU A 17 12.06 17.74 -10.92
N SER A 18 11.70 17.53 -12.17
CA SER A 18 10.70 18.34 -12.84
C SER A 18 9.29 18.05 -12.29
N PRO A 19 8.34 19.00 -12.42
CA PRO A 19 6.96 18.76 -12.03
C PRO A 19 6.31 17.56 -12.73
N ALA A 20 6.67 17.28 -14.00
CA ALA A 20 6.15 16.15 -14.76
C ALA A 20 6.65 14.81 -14.20
N GLU A 21 7.93 14.70 -13.88
CA GLU A 21 8.50 13.50 -13.25
C GLU A 21 7.89 13.24 -11.88
N PHE A 22 7.70 14.30 -11.10
CA PHE A 22 6.99 14.21 -9.82
C PHE A 22 5.56 13.69 -10.00
N ALA A 23 4.81 14.20 -10.97
CA ALA A 23 3.45 13.74 -11.26
C ALA A 23 3.41 12.26 -11.66
N SER A 24 4.30 11.82 -12.55
CA SER A 24 4.41 10.41 -12.93
C SER A 24 4.77 9.52 -11.73
N TRP A 25 5.65 10.00 -10.85
CA TRP A 25 6.00 9.29 -9.62
C TRP A 25 4.81 9.18 -8.65
N VAL A 26 4.02 10.25 -8.48
CA VAL A 26 2.80 10.22 -7.67
C VAL A 26 1.79 9.23 -8.23
N MET A 27 1.58 9.20 -9.55
CA MET A 27 0.71 8.20 -10.19
C MET A 27 1.16 6.77 -9.89
N TYR A 28 2.46 6.49 -10.00
CA TYR A 28 3.04 5.19 -9.67
C TYR A 28 2.77 4.82 -8.20
N VAL A 29 3.00 5.73 -7.25
CA VAL A 29 2.75 5.47 -5.83
C VAL A 29 1.28 5.25 -5.54
N ASN A 30 0.38 5.99 -6.18
CA ASN A 30 -1.06 5.80 -6.02
C ASN A 30 -1.52 4.44 -6.54
N GLN A 31 -0.94 3.97 -7.65
CA GLN A 31 -1.29 2.69 -8.26
C GLN A 31 -0.72 1.48 -7.52
N TYR A 32 0.55 1.54 -7.11
CA TYR A 32 1.28 0.37 -6.60
C TYR A 32 1.62 0.46 -5.10
N GLY A 33 1.22 1.54 -4.45
CA GLY A 33 1.61 1.87 -3.08
C GLY A 33 3.07 2.30 -2.98
N SER A 34 3.49 2.67 -1.76
CA SER A 34 4.89 3.06 -1.52
C SER A 34 5.87 1.91 -1.81
N ILE A 35 7.09 2.24 -2.25
CA ILE A 35 8.21 1.28 -2.35
C ILE A 35 8.78 0.95 -0.95
N ASN A 36 8.02 1.12 0.13
CA ASN A 36 8.48 0.81 1.48
C ASN A 36 8.67 -0.71 1.64
N PRO A 37 9.91 -1.24 1.71
CA PRO A 37 10.14 -2.67 1.81
C PRO A 37 9.55 -3.25 3.10
N SER A 38 9.62 -2.49 4.21
CA SER A 38 9.04 -2.91 5.48
C SER A 38 7.54 -3.14 5.37
N ARG A 39 6.82 -2.26 4.66
CA ARG A 39 5.37 -2.42 4.44
C ARG A 39 5.05 -3.65 3.59
N ARG A 40 5.89 -3.95 2.60
CA ARG A 40 5.72 -5.15 1.76
C ARG A 40 5.99 -6.44 2.54
N ILE A 41 7.03 -6.44 3.38
CA ILE A 41 7.34 -7.57 4.27
C ILE A 41 6.20 -7.78 5.27
N GLU A 42 5.72 -6.70 5.90
CA GLU A 42 4.60 -6.74 6.83
C GLU A 42 3.34 -7.31 6.17
N PHE A 43 3.01 -6.87 4.94
CA PHE A 43 1.90 -7.44 4.17
C PHE A 43 2.06 -8.95 3.93
N SER A 44 3.24 -9.40 3.50
CA SER A 44 3.50 -10.83 3.28
C SER A 44 3.36 -11.64 4.57
N LEU A 45 3.84 -11.13 5.71
CA LEU A 45 3.71 -11.80 7.01
C LEU A 45 2.27 -11.81 7.50
N ALA A 46 1.52 -10.73 7.27
CA ALA A 46 0.10 -10.64 7.60
C ALA A 46 -0.71 -11.68 6.81
N GLN A 47 -0.43 -11.87 5.51
CA GLN A 47 -1.07 -12.92 4.71
C GLN A 47 -0.83 -14.31 5.30
N VAL A 48 0.41 -14.66 5.65
CA VAL A 48 0.72 -15.96 6.28
C VAL A 48 0.00 -16.11 7.62
N SER A 49 -0.06 -15.04 8.42
CA SER A 49 -0.71 -15.03 9.73
C SER A 49 -2.22 -15.29 9.64
N VAL A 50 -2.90 -14.68 8.66
CA VAL A 50 -4.33 -14.94 8.38
C VAL A 50 -4.57 -16.40 8.02
N GLN A 51 -3.72 -16.99 7.16
CA GLN A 51 -3.88 -18.39 6.76
C GLN A 51 -3.70 -19.34 7.95
N ILE A 52 -2.73 -19.09 8.82
CA ILE A 52 -2.52 -19.87 10.05
C ILE A 52 -3.71 -19.68 11.00
N ASN A 53 -4.17 -18.45 11.18
CA ASN A 53 -5.31 -18.14 12.05
C ASN A 53 -6.58 -18.89 11.60
N HIS A 54 -6.90 -18.85 10.31
CA HIS A 54 -8.04 -19.57 9.73
C HIS A 54 -7.87 -21.09 9.83
N ALA A 55 -6.67 -21.61 9.61
CA ALA A 55 -6.39 -23.05 9.78
C ALA A 55 -6.63 -23.52 11.23
N LEU A 56 -6.51 -22.63 12.22
CA LEU A 56 -6.78 -22.88 13.64
C LEU A 56 -8.20 -22.50 14.06
N GLY A 57 -9.10 -22.18 13.12
CA GLY A 57 -10.50 -21.83 13.39
C GLY A 57 -10.73 -20.37 13.79
N GLY A 58 -9.74 -19.50 13.62
CA GLY A 58 -9.90 -18.06 13.78
C GLY A 58 -10.56 -17.39 12.57
N HIS A 59 -10.92 -16.11 12.72
CA HIS A 59 -11.60 -15.30 11.71
C HIS A 59 -10.95 -13.92 11.53
N ASN A 60 -9.66 -13.81 11.85
CA ASN A 60 -8.96 -12.53 11.74
C ASN A 60 -8.71 -12.18 10.28
N THR A 61 -8.85 -10.89 9.98
CA THR A 61 -8.61 -10.32 8.67
C THR A 61 -7.17 -9.82 8.52
N LEU A 62 -6.80 -9.45 7.31
CA LEU A 62 -5.50 -8.82 7.03
C LEU A 62 -5.27 -7.54 7.85
N ALA A 63 -6.33 -6.77 8.13
CA ALA A 63 -6.25 -5.52 8.88
C ALA A 63 -5.82 -5.74 10.35
N ASP A 64 -6.21 -6.87 10.95
CA ASP A 64 -5.86 -7.22 12.33
C ASP A 64 -4.34 -7.43 12.53
N TYR A 65 -3.61 -7.70 11.44
CA TYR A 65 -2.15 -7.88 11.42
C TYR A 65 -1.40 -6.71 10.78
N MET A 66 -2.10 -5.66 10.33
CA MET A 66 -1.52 -4.48 9.68
C MET A 66 -2.09 -3.18 10.26
N PRO A 67 -1.69 -2.77 11.47
CA PRO A 67 -2.33 -1.69 12.24
C PRO A 67 -2.25 -0.31 11.57
N HIS A 68 -1.35 -0.15 10.61
CA HIS A 68 -1.14 1.08 9.84
C HIS A 68 -1.97 1.12 8.55
N THR A 69 -2.58 0.00 8.16
CA THR A 69 -3.52 -0.05 7.03
C THR A 69 -4.88 0.24 7.63
N LYS A 70 -5.55 1.30 7.14
CA LYS A 70 -6.98 1.44 7.42
C LYS A 70 -7.63 0.15 6.92
N ALA A 71 -8.49 -0.48 7.71
CA ALA A 71 -9.34 -1.54 7.17
C ALA A 71 -9.98 -0.95 5.93
N ASP A 72 -9.60 -1.45 4.75
CA ASP A 72 -10.29 -1.02 3.54
C ASP A 72 -11.74 -1.38 3.79
N ASP A 73 -12.63 -0.39 3.64
CA ASP A 73 -14.06 -0.64 3.59
C ASP A 73 -14.25 -1.59 2.41
N THR A 74 -14.22 -2.89 2.69
CA THR A 74 -14.43 -3.93 1.70
C THR A 74 -15.88 -3.77 1.27
N ILE A 75 -16.09 -3.01 0.21
CA ILE A 75 -17.39 -2.91 -0.43
C ILE A 75 -17.78 -4.31 -0.90
N SER A 76 -19.05 -4.68 -0.70
CA SER A 76 -19.53 -5.96 -1.21
C SER A 76 -19.41 -5.99 -2.75
N PHE A 77 -19.45 -7.19 -3.32
CA PHE A 77 -19.42 -7.31 -4.78
C PHE A 77 -20.59 -6.55 -5.43
N GLU A 78 -21.75 -6.57 -4.77
CA GLU A 78 -22.96 -5.86 -5.17
C GLU A 78 -22.75 -4.33 -5.12
N ASP A 79 -22.18 -3.81 -4.03
CA ASP A 79 -21.87 -2.38 -3.89
C ASP A 79 -20.84 -1.91 -4.93
N ALA A 80 -19.86 -2.76 -5.25
CA ALA A 80 -18.87 -2.49 -6.28
C ALA A 80 -19.51 -2.36 -7.67
N MET A 81 -20.49 -3.21 -7.99
CA MET A 81 -21.21 -3.15 -9.26
C MET A 81 -22.03 -1.86 -9.41
N GLU A 82 -22.68 -1.38 -8.35
CA GLU A 82 -23.42 -0.11 -8.39
C GLU A 82 -22.50 1.09 -8.68
N SER A 83 -21.27 1.09 -8.18
CA SER A 83 -20.31 2.19 -8.38
C SER A 83 -19.82 2.36 -9.82
N TRP A 84 -20.06 1.38 -10.69
CA TRP A 84 -19.62 1.38 -12.10
C TRP A 84 -20.70 1.80 -13.09
N THR A 85 -21.91 2.09 -12.60
CA THR A 85 -23.06 2.53 -13.42
C THR A 85 -23.17 4.04 -13.43
#